data_AF-A0A924U9E5-F1
#
_entry.id   AF-A0A924U9E5-F1
#
_cell.length_a   1.000
_cell.length_b   1.000
_cell.length_c   1.000
_cell.angle_alpha   90.00
_cell.angle_beta   90.00
_cell.angle_gamma   90.00
#
_symmetry.space_group_name_H-M   'P 1'
#
loop_
_entity.id
_entity.type
_entity.pdbx_description
1 polymer ?
#
loop_
_entity_poly.entity_id
_entity_poly.type
_entity_poly.pdbx_seq_one_letter_code
_entity_poly.pdbx_strand_id
1 'polypeptide(L)'
;RDVVFVPVGLAYDRVLEDRVLIRAAAEGSRRFRVRPLTVVGGVLSVALKLLLGRFKGFGTAAAAFGQPVSLAAFKASHPAPSTEALAQHLMRAISAVVPVVPVPLVAAALLNGASDLACLVAEVQALGQALLAGGAVLKLAPLGVEATVAEGLAVLQGRNLVGADYRVTPGSQPLLDFYAASILQLLQAKTPFDHPAVATAKVVC
;
A
#
# COMPACT_ATOMS: atom_id res chain seq x y z
N ARG A 1 -8.87 31.38 -19.45
CA ARG A 1 -9.04 29.93 -19.67
C ARG A 1 -8.76 29.25 -18.34
N ASP A 2 -9.67 28.43 -17.84
CA ASP A 2 -9.49 27.76 -16.55
C ASP A 2 -8.53 26.56 -16.69
N VAL A 3 -7.80 26.27 -15.62
CA VAL A 3 -6.92 25.11 -15.50
C VAL A 3 -7.56 24.16 -14.49
N VAL A 4 -7.80 22.92 -14.91
CA VAL A 4 -8.46 21.91 -14.09
C VAL A 4 -7.46 20.78 -13.81
N PHE A 5 -7.28 20.47 -12.53
CA PHE A 5 -6.49 19.33 -12.07
C PHE A 5 -7.42 18.16 -11.79
N VAL A 6 -7.10 16.97 -12.28
CA VAL A 6 -7.85 15.74 -11.96
C VAL A 6 -7.01 14.92 -10.98
N PRO A 7 -7.42 14.76 -9.71
CA PRO A 7 -6.72 13.92 -8.76
C PRO A 7 -6.78 12.45 -9.20
N VAL A 8 -5.63 11.77 -9.18
CA VAL A 8 -5.54 10.34 -9.54
C VAL A 8 -4.75 9.60 -8.47
N GLY A 9 -5.33 8.51 -7.98
CA GLY A 9 -4.70 7.58 -7.05
C GLY A 9 -4.45 6.23 -7.73
N LEU A 10 -3.26 5.66 -7.52
CA LEU A 10 -2.88 4.33 -8.00
C LEU A 10 -2.37 3.50 -6.83
N ALA A 11 -2.78 2.23 -6.76
CA ALA A 11 -2.26 1.28 -5.79
C ALA A 11 -2.02 -0.08 -6.43
N TYR A 12 -0.96 -0.75 -5.95
CA TYR A 12 -0.51 -2.04 -6.45
C TYR A 12 -0.16 -2.95 -5.27
N ASP A 13 -0.60 -4.20 -5.33
CA ASP A 13 -0.20 -5.23 -4.38
C ASP A 13 1.28 -5.63 -4.54
N ARG A 14 1.84 -5.40 -5.73
CA ARG A 14 3.23 -5.71 -6.04
C ARG A 14 3.87 -4.58 -6.84
N VAL A 15 4.93 -4.02 -6.30
CA VAL A 15 5.84 -3.12 -7.02
C VAL A 15 7.06 -3.92 -7.43
N LEU A 16 7.38 -4.00 -8.74
CA LEU A 16 8.49 -4.81 -9.26
C LEU A 16 9.87 -4.36 -8.74
N GLU A 17 9.98 -3.09 -8.34
CA GLU A 17 11.21 -2.43 -7.93
C GLU A 17 11.44 -2.43 -6.41
N ASP A 18 10.49 -2.94 -5.63
CA ASP A 18 10.47 -2.79 -4.18
C ASP A 18 11.74 -3.28 -3.46
N ARG A 19 12.27 -4.44 -3.85
CA ARG A 19 13.54 -4.96 -3.31
C ARG A 19 14.75 -4.13 -3.72
N VAL A 20 14.71 -3.52 -4.90
CA VAL A 20 15.82 -2.70 -5.40
C VAL A 20 15.82 -1.33 -4.74
N LEU A 21 14.62 -0.74 -4.56
CA LEU A 21 14.44 0.56 -3.88
C LEU A 21 14.79 0.48 -2.40
N ILE A 22 14.34 -0.56 -1.69
CA ILE A 22 14.68 -0.76 -0.26
C ILE A 22 16.16 -1.08 -0.10
N ARG A 23 16.74 -1.93 -0.95
CA ARG A 23 18.18 -2.20 -0.92
C ARG A 23 19.00 -0.93 -1.20
N ALA A 24 18.60 -0.12 -2.16
CA ALA A 24 19.25 1.14 -2.47
C ALA A 24 19.16 2.15 -1.31
N ALA A 25 18.02 2.21 -0.61
CA ALA A 25 17.84 3.01 0.59
C ALA A 25 18.73 2.52 1.75
N ALA A 26 18.84 1.20 1.96
CA ALA A 26 19.70 0.61 2.98
C ALA A 26 21.21 0.75 2.67
N GLU A 27 21.59 0.73 1.40
CA GLU A 27 22.98 0.84 0.93
C GLU A 27 23.43 2.30 0.67
N GLY A 28 22.53 3.29 0.82
CA GLY A 28 22.82 4.72 0.63
C GLY A 28 23.27 5.11 -0.79
N SER A 29 23.10 4.25 -1.78
CA SER A 29 23.61 4.44 -3.14
C SER A 29 22.48 4.59 -4.16
N ARG A 30 22.53 5.65 -5.00
CA ARG A 30 21.55 5.90 -6.08
C ARG A 30 21.74 5.00 -7.32
N ARG A 31 22.48 3.89 -7.22
CA ARG A 31 22.79 3.04 -8.38
C ARG A 31 21.98 1.75 -8.34
N PHE A 32 20.98 1.67 -9.22
CA PHE A 32 20.15 0.50 -9.47
C PHE A 32 20.95 -0.62 -10.15
N ARG A 33 21.67 -1.45 -9.38
CA ARG A 33 22.32 -2.67 -9.92
C ARG A 33 21.34 -3.84 -9.92
N VAL A 34 20.52 -3.92 -10.97
CA VAL A 34 19.71 -5.11 -11.23
C VAL A 34 20.62 -6.20 -11.79
N ARG A 35 20.80 -7.30 -11.06
CA ARG A 35 21.59 -8.46 -11.54
C ARG A 35 20.78 -9.19 -12.62
N PRO A 36 21.26 -9.29 -13.87
CA PRO A 36 20.50 -9.89 -14.97
C PRO A 36 20.12 -11.36 -14.68
N LEU A 37 20.99 -12.11 -14.00
CA LEU A 37 20.71 -13.49 -13.57
C LEU A 37 19.49 -13.60 -12.63
N THR A 38 19.26 -12.61 -11.77
CA THR A 38 18.09 -12.58 -10.87
C THR A 38 16.80 -12.34 -11.65
N VAL A 39 16.84 -11.52 -12.70
CA VAL A 39 15.70 -11.28 -13.59
C VAL A 39 15.35 -12.56 -14.35
N VAL A 40 16.36 -13.22 -14.94
CA VAL A 40 16.18 -14.50 -15.65
C VAL A 40 15.58 -15.57 -14.73
N GLY A 41 16.10 -15.73 -13.51
CA GLY A 41 15.54 -16.66 -12.53
C GLY A 41 14.10 -16.34 -12.14
N GLY A 42 13.75 -15.05 -12.04
CA GLY A 42 12.38 -14.59 -11.82
C GLY A 42 11.44 -14.95 -12.97
N VAL A 43 11.85 -14.72 -14.22
CA VAL A 43 11.08 -15.07 -15.42
C VAL A 43 10.89 -16.58 -15.51
N LEU A 44 11.94 -17.38 -15.29
CA LEU A 44 11.86 -18.83 -15.33
C LEU A 44 10.93 -19.37 -14.24
N SER A 45 10.96 -18.78 -13.03
CA SER A 45 10.05 -19.15 -11.94
C SER A 45 8.59 -18.86 -12.29
N VAL A 46 8.30 -17.74 -12.97
CA VAL A 46 6.95 -17.43 -13.46
C VAL A 46 6.53 -18.40 -14.56
N ALA A 47 7.40 -18.67 -15.53
CA ALA A 47 7.14 -19.63 -16.60
C ALA A 47 6.84 -21.04 -16.04
N LEU A 48 7.61 -21.50 -15.07
CA LEU A 48 7.36 -22.79 -14.41
C LEU A 48 6.03 -22.80 -13.64
N LYS A 49 5.69 -21.71 -12.93
CA LYS A 49 4.39 -21.58 -12.26
C LYS A 49 3.22 -21.58 -13.26
N LEU A 50 3.38 -20.94 -14.42
CA LEU A 50 2.38 -20.96 -15.50
C LEU A 50 2.21 -22.37 -16.06
N LEU A 51 3.30 -23.06 -16.38
CA LEU A 51 3.29 -24.43 -16.89
C LEU A 51 2.64 -25.42 -15.90
N LEU A 52 2.87 -25.22 -14.60
CA LEU A 52 2.29 -26.05 -13.54
C LEU A 52 0.86 -25.62 -13.14
N GLY A 53 0.27 -24.60 -13.76
CA GLY A 53 -1.05 -24.07 -13.37
C GLY A 53 -1.09 -23.45 -11.96
N ARG A 54 0.07 -23.12 -11.39
CA ARG A 54 0.24 -22.57 -10.03
C ARG A 54 0.41 -21.06 -10.01
N PHE A 55 0.25 -20.39 -11.16
CA PHE A 55 0.38 -18.95 -11.25
C PHE A 55 -0.89 -18.25 -10.75
N LYS A 56 -0.77 -17.54 -9.62
CA LYS A 56 -1.89 -16.81 -8.97
C LYS A 56 -1.97 -15.33 -9.34
N GLY A 57 -1.31 -14.90 -10.42
CA GLY A 57 -1.24 -13.48 -10.80
C GLY A 57 -0.21 -12.68 -10.01
N PHE A 58 -0.25 -11.35 -10.19
CA PHE A 58 0.67 -10.41 -9.55
C PHE A 58 0.05 -9.64 -8.37
N GLY A 59 -1.18 -10.01 -7.98
CA GLY A 59 -2.01 -9.26 -7.04
C GLY A 59 -2.90 -8.24 -7.75
N THR A 60 -3.50 -7.36 -6.95
CA THR A 60 -4.43 -6.31 -7.37
C THR A 60 -3.70 -5.05 -7.80
N ALA A 61 -4.18 -4.43 -8.88
CA ALA A 61 -3.84 -3.07 -9.25
C ALA A 61 -5.13 -2.26 -9.38
N ALA A 62 -5.17 -1.09 -8.75
CA ALA A 62 -6.35 -0.24 -8.74
C ALA A 62 -5.98 1.21 -9.06
N ALA A 63 -6.84 1.85 -9.84
CA ALA A 63 -6.80 3.28 -10.12
C ALA A 63 -8.13 3.92 -9.71
N ALA A 64 -8.07 5.14 -9.20
CA ALA A 64 -9.25 5.92 -8.87
C ALA A 64 -9.03 7.39 -9.21
N PHE A 65 -10.12 8.04 -9.63
CA PHE A 65 -10.16 9.45 -10.01
C PHE A 65 -10.98 10.23 -8.99
N GLY A 66 -10.47 11.39 -8.58
CA GLY A 66 -11.16 12.32 -7.69
C GLY A 66 -11.97 13.37 -8.41
N GLN A 67 -12.63 14.20 -7.61
CA GLN A 67 -13.33 15.38 -8.11
C GLN A 67 -12.32 16.36 -8.74
N PRO A 68 -12.57 16.84 -9.97
CA PRO A 68 -11.68 17.82 -10.59
C PRO A 68 -11.59 19.11 -9.78
N VAL A 69 -10.38 19.64 -9.63
CA VAL A 69 -10.08 20.89 -8.91
C VAL A 69 -9.84 22.01 -9.92
N SER A 70 -10.69 23.03 -9.90
CA SER A 70 -10.54 24.24 -10.73
C SER A 70 -9.59 25.25 -10.07
N LEU A 71 -8.58 25.70 -10.80
CA LEU A 71 -7.67 26.75 -10.33
C LEU A 71 -8.39 28.08 -10.14
N ALA A 72 -9.30 28.43 -11.05
CA ALA A 72 -10.08 29.65 -10.93
C ALA A 72 -10.95 29.64 -9.66
N ALA A 73 -11.63 28.52 -9.38
CA ALA A 73 -12.45 28.36 -8.18
C ALA A 73 -11.60 28.39 -6.90
N PHE A 74 -10.42 27.76 -6.91
CA PHE A 74 -9.48 27.80 -5.78
C PHE A 74 -9.02 29.23 -5.48
N LYS A 75 -8.62 29.99 -6.49
CA LYS A 75 -8.19 31.39 -6.31
C LYS A 75 -9.33 32.31 -5.83
N ALA A 76 -10.57 32.04 -6.24
CA ALA A 76 -11.72 32.82 -5.80
C ALA A 76 -12.07 32.58 -4.32
N SER A 77 -11.79 31.39 -3.79
CA SER A 77 -12.11 30.98 -2.42
C SER A 77 -10.99 31.23 -1.40
N HIS A 78 -9.78 31.56 -1.84
CA HIS A 78 -8.60 31.75 -0.99
C HIS A 78 -8.00 33.15 -1.23
N PRO A 79 -8.16 34.12 -0.31
CA PRO A 79 -7.52 35.42 -0.41
C PRO A 79 -5.99 35.26 -0.39
N ALA A 80 -5.29 35.81 -1.38
CA ALA A 80 -3.84 35.64 -1.60
C ALA A 80 -3.37 34.16 -1.65
N PRO A 81 -3.81 33.38 -2.66
CA PRO A 81 -3.51 31.96 -2.74
C PRO A 81 -2.02 31.77 -3.03
N SER A 82 -1.30 31.17 -2.08
CA SER A 82 0.09 30.74 -2.31
C SER A 82 0.11 29.45 -3.12
N THR A 83 1.20 29.25 -3.87
CA THR A 83 1.46 27.97 -4.57
C THR A 83 1.45 26.79 -3.58
N GLU A 84 1.95 27.02 -2.36
CA GLU A 84 1.98 26.03 -1.29
C GLU A 84 0.57 25.61 -0.84
N ALA A 85 -0.34 26.57 -0.66
CA ALA A 85 -1.72 26.26 -0.30
C ALA A 85 -2.43 25.45 -1.38
N LEU A 86 -2.17 25.76 -2.66
CA LEU A 86 -2.68 24.97 -3.78
C LEU A 86 -2.08 23.56 -3.77
N ALA A 87 -0.77 23.42 -3.58
CA ALA A 87 -0.11 22.12 -3.51
C ALA A 87 -0.70 21.25 -2.39
N GLN A 88 -0.89 21.81 -1.20
CA GLN A 88 -1.51 21.10 -0.06
C GLN A 88 -2.97 20.72 -0.33
N HIS A 89 -3.72 21.55 -1.03
CA HIS A 89 -5.09 21.23 -1.44
C HIS A 89 -5.11 20.06 -2.45
N LEU A 90 -4.24 20.11 -3.47
CA LEU A 90 -4.12 19.04 -4.46
C LEU A 90 -3.63 17.73 -3.83
N MET A 91 -2.64 17.78 -2.94
CA MET A 91 -2.15 16.59 -2.23
C MET A 91 -3.25 15.96 -1.36
N ARG A 92 -4.06 16.76 -0.66
CA ARG A 92 -5.23 16.24 0.06
C ARG A 92 -6.24 15.56 -0.87
N ALA A 93 -6.53 16.18 -2.02
CA ALA A 93 -7.45 15.62 -3.01
C ALA A 93 -6.92 14.31 -3.62
N ILE A 94 -5.61 14.21 -3.86
CA ILE A 94 -4.96 12.98 -4.35
C ILE A 94 -4.98 11.89 -3.27
N SER A 95 -4.54 12.19 -2.05
CA SER A 95 -4.49 11.20 -0.96
C SER A 95 -5.86 10.62 -0.63
N ALA A 96 -6.93 11.41 -0.77
CA ALA A 96 -8.30 10.95 -0.54
C ALA A 96 -8.78 9.90 -1.56
N VAL A 97 -8.14 9.80 -2.73
CA VAL A 97 -8.55 8.86 -3.79
C VAL A 97 -7.59 7.70 -3.98
N VAL A 98 -6.48 7.62 -3.25
CA VAL A 98 -5.59 6.45 -3.33
C VAL A 98 -6.32 5.22 -2.80
N PRO A 99 -6.53 4.17 -3.63
CA PRO A 99 -7.27 3.01 -3.19
C PRO A 99 -6.43 2.12 -2.27
N VAL A 100 -7.09 1.47 -1.32
CA VAL A 100 -6.50 0.44 -0.47
C VAL A 100 -6.69 -0.92 -1.15
N VAL A 101 -5.59 -1.66 -1.29
CA VAL A 101 -5.55 -2.99 -1.92
C VAL A 101 -5.13 -4.07 -0.91
N PRO A 102 -5.37 -5.37 -1.20
CA PRO A 102 -5.22 -6.44 -0.22
C PRO A 102 -3.85 -6.57 0.44
N VAL A 103 -2.73 -6.48 -0.30
CA VAL A 103 -1.39 -6.74 0.25
C VAL A 103 -0.95 -5.70 1.29
N PRO A 104 -1.02 -4.39 1.05
CA PRO A 104 -0.76 -3.37 2.06
C PRO A 104 -1.61 -3.54 3.32
N LEU A 105 -2.89 -3.89 3.15
CA LEU A 105 -3.82 -4.08 4.27
C LEU A 105 -3.46 -5.30 5.12
N VAL A 106 -3.18 -6.43 4.47
CA VAL A 106 -2.72 -7.65 5.16
C VAL A 106 -1.34 -7.45 5.80
N ALA A 107 -0.43 -6.74 5.14
CA ALA A 107 0.88 -6.40 5.72
C ALA A 107 0.74 -5.58 6.99
N ALA A 108 -0.13 -4.55 7.00
CA ALA A 108 -0.40 -3.77 8.20
C ALA A 108 -0.98 -4.63 9.34
N ALA A 109 -1.92 -5.52 9.03
CA ALA A 109 -2.49 -6.44 10.02
C ALA A 109 -1.46 -7.41 10.62
N LEU A 110 -0.54 -7.94 9.81
CA LEU A 110 0.56 -8.79 10.27
C LEU A 110 1.52 -8.03 11.20
N LEU A 111 1.82 -6.77 10.89
CA LEU A 111 2.67 -5.92 11.73
C LEU A 111 2.01 -5.52 13.06
N ASN A 112 0.69 -5.54 13.13
CA ASN A 112 -0.06 -5.35 14.38
C ASN A 112 -0.06 -6.60 15.28
N GLY A 113 0.58 -7.70 14.86
CA GLY A 113 0.82 -8.87 15.70
C GLY A 113 -0.11 -10.06 15.45
N ALA A 114 -0.89 -10.05 14.36
CA ALA A 114 -1.72 -11.19 13.98
C ALA A 114 -0.86 -12.46 13.80
N SER A 115 -1.13 -13.48 14.63
CA SER A 115 -0.30 -14.69 14.73
C SER A 115 -0.95 -15.96 14.16
N ASP A 116 -2.24 -15.89 13.85
CA ASP A 116 -3.00 -16.94 13.16
C ASP A 116 -4.00 -16.35 12.15
N LEU A 117 -4.64 -17.21 11.36
CA LEU A 117 -5.57 -16.79 10.32
C LEU A 117 -6.80 -16.06 10.86
N ALA A 118 -7.34 -16.51 12.00
CA ALA A 118 -8.55 -15.92 12.57
C ALA A 118 -8.28 -14.51 13.09
N CYS A 119 -7.16 -14.33 13.79
CA CYS A 119 -6.66 -13.04 14.24
C CYS A 119 -6.38 -12.11 13.05
N LEU A 120 -5.76 -12.64 11.99
CA LEU A 120 -5.48 -11.86 10.79
C LEU A 120 -6.75 -11.37 10.08
N VAL A 121 -7.77 -12.22 9.97
CA VAL A 121 -9.08 -11.84 9.41
C VAL A 121 -9.74 -10.75 10.25
N ALA A 122 -9.75 -10.91 11.58
CA ALA A 122 -10.31 -9.91 12.48
C ALA A 122 -9.59 -8.55 12.37
N GLU A 123 -8.26 -8.57 12.32
CA GLU A 123 -7.45 -7.35 12.23
C GLU A 123 -7.63 -6.65 10.87
N VAL A 124 -7.64 -7.41 9.75
CA VAL A 124 -7.93 -6.84 8.43
C VAL A 124 -9.34 -6.25 8.38
N GLN A 125 -10.32 -6.88 9.02
CA GLN A 125 -11.66 -6.33 9.13
C GLN A 125 -11.68 -5.02 9.92
N ALA A 126 -11.01 -4.97 11.07
CA ALA A 126 -10.94 -3.78 11.91
C ALA A 126 -10.25 -2.61 11.18
N LEU A 127 -9.11 -2.86 10.54
CA LEU A 127 -8.40 -1.87 9.73
C LEU A 127 -9.27 -1.40 8.55
N GLY A 128 -9.92 -2.32 7.84
CA GLY A 128 -10.82 -1.99 6.75
C GLY A 128 -11.97 -1.09 7.19
N GLN A 129 -12.60 -1.38 8.33
CA GLN A 129 -13.66 -0.55 8.91
C GLN A 129 -13.15 0.84 9.31
N ALA A 130 -11.98 0.92 9.95
CA ALA A 130 -11.37 2.19 10.34
C ALA A 130 -11.04 3.07 9.12
N LEU A 131 -10.48 2.47 8.07
CA LEU A 131 -10.17 3.14 6.81
C LEU A 131 -11.44 3.61 6.09
N LEU A 132 -12.48 2.77 6.04
CA LEU A 132 -13.76 3.13 5.43
C LEU A 132 -14.44 4.29 6.18
N ALA A 133 -14.45 4.25 7.52
CA ALA A 133 -14.93 5.36 8.34
C ALA A 133 -14.07 6.64 8.18
N GLY A 134 -12.80 6.48 7.79
CA GLY A 134 -11.90 7.54 7.38
C GLY A 134 -12.16 8.10 5.98
N GLY A 135 -13.06 7.49 5.20
CA GLY A 135 -13.36 7.88 3.81
C GLY A 135 -12.41 7.28 2.77
N ALA A 136 -11.58 6.29 3.15
CA ALA A 136 -10.69 5.62 2.22
C ALA A 136 -11.47 4.79 1.19
N VAL A 137 -10.95 4.73 -0.03
CA VAL A 137 -11.51 3.92 -1.11
C VAL A 137 -10.94 2.50 -1.00
N LEU A 138 -11.77 1.54 -0.60
CA LEU A 138 -11.35 0.14 -0.50
C LEU A 138 -11.55 -0.59 -1.84
N LYS A 139 -10.50 -1.22 -2.35
CA LYS A 139 -10.50 -2.08 -3.54
C LYS A 139 -10.03 -3.47 -3.14
N LEU A 140 -10.89 -4.13 -2.36
CA LEU A 140 -10.68 -5.45 -1.77
C LEU A 140 -11.42 -6.54 -2.55
N ALA A 141 -11.21 -7.80 -2.17
CA ALA A 141 -11.83 -8.93 -2.85
C ALA A 141 -13.38 -8.85 -2.77
N PRO A 142 -14.10 -9.11 -3.87
CA PRO A 142 -15.57 -8.99 -3.91
C PRO A 142 -16.27 -10.04 -3.03
N LEU A 143 -15.58 -11.12 -2.68
CA LEU A 143 -16.07 -12.22 -1.84
C LEU A 143 -15.91 -11.93 -0.33
N GLY A 144 -15.39 -10.75 0.04
CA GLY A 144 -15.31 -10.31 1.43
C GLY A 144 -13.92 -10.40 2.05
N VAL A 145 -13.87 -10.28 3.38
CA VAL A 145 -12.62 -10.12 4.13
C VAL A 145 -11.73 -11.37 4.07
N GLU A 146 -12.30 -12.57 4.16
CA GLU A 146 -11.52 -13.81 4.09
C GLU A 146 -10.83 -13.97 2.74
N ALA A 147 -11.54 -13.69 1.65
CA ALA A 147 -10.97 -13.69 0.30
C ALA A 147 -9.89 -12.61 0.15
N THR A 148 -10.09 -11.43 0.75
CA THR A 148 -9.09 -10.35 0.77
C THR A 148 -7.82 -10.78 1.47
N VAL A 149 -7.94 -11.42 2.63
CA VAL A 149 -6.81 -11.98 3.38
C VAL A 149 -6.11 -13.06 2.56
N ALA A 150 -6.86 -13.96 1.93
CA ALA A 150 -6.31 -15.02 1.10
C ALA A 150 -5.55 -14.48 -0.11
N GLU A 151 -6.06 -13.45 -0.78
CA GLU A 151 -5.40 -12.77 -1.90
C GLU A 151 -4.09 -12.10 -1.46
N GLY A 152 -4.13 -11.32 -0.38
CA GLY A 152 -2.94 -10.65 0.16
C GLY A 152 -1.87 -11.64 0.62
N LEU A 153 -2.26 -12.68 1.38
CA LEU A 153 -1.36 -13.74 1.82
C LEU A 153 -0.76 -14.52 0.64
N ALA A 154 -1.54 -14.84 -0.39
CA ALA A 154 -1.04 -15.56 -1.55
C ALA A 154 0.11 -14.80 -2.24
N VAL A 155 0.01 -13.46 -2.32
CA VAL A 155 1.07 -12.62 -2.86
C VAL A 155 2.28 -12.57 -1.93
N LEU A 156 2.09 -12.34 -0.63
CA LEU A 156 3.18 -12.26 0.35
C LEU A 156 3.95 -13.59 0.49
N GLN A 157 3.25 -14.71 0.58
CA GLN A 157 3.82 -16.06 0.64
C GLN A 157 4.46 -16.46 -0.69
N GLY A 158 3.84 -16.13 -1.82
CA GLY A 158 4.40 -16.38 -3.15
C GLY A 158 5.74 -15.69 -3.40
N ARG A 159 6.09 -14.73 -2.54
CA ARG A 159 7.33 -13.94 -2.54
C ARG A 159 8.28 -14.28 -1.38
N ASN A 160 7.93 -15.25 -0.54
CA ASN A 160 8.64 -15.62 0.68
C ASN A 160 8.83 -14.43 1.65
N LEU A 161 7.82 -13.57 1.77
CA LEU A 161 7.82 -12.49 2.77
C LEU A 161 7.17 -12.96 4.07
N VAL A 162 6.21 -13.88 3.95
CA VAL A 162 5.45 -14.48 5.05
C VAL A 162 5.43 -15.99 4.83
N GLY A 163 5.59 -16.75 5.92
CA GLY A 163 5.53 -18.21 5.91
C GLY A 163 4.10 -18.75 5.85
N ALA A 164 3.98 -20.08 5.77
CA ALA A 164 2.69 -20.77 5.87
C ALA A 164 2.08 -20.68 7.28
N ASP A 165 2.92 -20.39 8.28
CA ASP A 165 2.59 -20.15 9.69
C ASP A 165 2.26 -18.68 9.97
N TYR A 166 2.06 -17.86 8.91
CA TYR A 166 1.77 -16.42 8.99
C TYR A 166 2.88 -15.58 9.62
N ARG A 167 4.07 -16.15 9.85
CA ARG A 167 5.21 -15.41 10.40
C ARG A 167 5.97 -14.68 9.31
N VAL A 168 6.46 -13.49 9.65
CA VAL A 168 7.35 -12.72 8.78
C VAL A 168 8.65 -13.50 8.57
N THR A 169 9.03 -13.69 7.32
CA THR A 169 10.29 -14.35 6.97
C THR A 169 11.47 -13.45 7.36
N PRO A 170 12.54 -13.99 7.98
CA PRO A 170 13.72 -13.22 8.35
C PRO A 170 14.27 -12.37 7.19
N GLY A 171 14.52 -11.08 7.44
CA GLY A 171 14.99 -10.13 6.43
C GLY A 171 13.90 -9.53 5.52
N SER A 172 12.64 -9.96 5.63
CA SER A 172 11.52 -9.40 4.85
C SER A 172 10.82 -8.23 5.54
N GLN A 173 11.17 -7.94 6.80
CA GLN A 173 10.58 -6.88 7.61
C GLN A 173 10.52 -5.51 6.89
N PRO A 174 11.62 -4.99 6.30
CA PRO A 174 11.59 -3.66 5.70
C PRO A 174 10.62 -3.56 4.52
N LEU A 175 10.38 -4.67 3.83
CA LEU A 175 9.44 -4.71 2.71
C LEU A 175 7.98 -4.78 3.17
N LEU A 176 7.71 -5.49 4.27
CA LEU A 176 6.39 -5.45 4.89
C LEU A 176 6.10 -4.07 5.48
N ASP A 177 7.08 -3.44 6.14
CA ASP A 177 6.96 -2.07 6.64
C ASP A 177 6.63 -1.10 5.50
N PHE A 178 7.31 -1.23 4.36
CA PHE A 178 7.02 -0.45 3.16
C PHE A 178 5.58 -0.64 2.66
N TYR A 179 5.09 -1.88 2.60
CA TYR A 179 3.71 -2.16 2.19
C TYR A 179 2.69 -1.58 3.19
N ALA A 180 2.91 -1.80 4.49
CA ALA A 180 2.04 -1.32 5.54
C ALA A 180 2.02 0.21 5.68
N ALA A 181 3.11 0.90 5.34
CA ALA A 181 3.24 2.34 5.50
C ALA A 181 2.10 3.14 4.83
N SER A 182 1.63 2.69 3.66
CA SER A 182 0.50 3.34 2.97
C SER A 182 -0.80 3.30 3.78
N ILE A 183 -1.03 2.21 4.52
CA ILE A 183 -2.20 2.05 5.39
C ILE A 183 -2.04 2.87 6.66
N LEU A 184 -0.87 2.79 7.29
CA LEU A 184 -0.56 3.55 8.49
C LEU A 184 -0.66 5.06 8.24
N GLN A 185 -0.19 5.52 7.08
CA GLN A 185 -0.31 6.92 6.68
C GLN A 185 -1.78 7.32 6.50
N LEU A 186 -2.62 6.49 5.89
CA LEU A 186 -4.05 6.78 5.75
C LEU A 186 -4.77 6.85 7.11
N LEU A 187 -4.36 6.02 8.08
CA LEU A 187 -4.85 6.07 9.45
C LEU A 187 -4.35 7.33 10.20
N GLN A 188 -3.12 7.78 9.93
CA GLN A 188 -2.49 8.92 10.58
C GLN A 188 -2.78 10.28 9.95
N ALA A 189 -3.06 10.37 8.65
CA ALA A 189 -3.26 11.63 7.91
C ALA A 189 -4.52 12.41 8.37
N LYS A 190 -5.27 11.86 9.33
CA LYS A 190 -6.36 12.53 10.03
C LYS A 190 -5.90 13.24 11.32
N THR A 191 -4.67 13.02 11.76
CA THR A 191 -3.96 13.88 12.71
C THR A 191 -3.31 15.00 11.88
N PRO A 192 -3.53 16.29 12.20
CA PRO A 192 -2.84 17.38 11.51
C PRO A 192 -1.34 17.12 11.59
N PHE A 193 -0.60 17.37 10.50
CA PHE A 193 0.84 17.16 10.42
C PHE A 193 1.57 17.68 11.67
N ASP A 194 1.84 16.76 12.59
CA ASP A 194 2.74 16.94 13.70
C ASP A 194 3.71 15.74 13.63
N HIS A 195 4.98 16.01 13.42
CA HIS A 195 6.07 15.06 13.63
C HIS A 195 6.80 15.53 14.90
N PRO A 196 7.26 14.66 15.82
CA PRO A 196 7.35 13.18 15.86
C PRO A 196 6.45 12.61 17.01
N ALA A 197 6.34 11.32 17.37
CA ALA A 197 7.21 10.16 17.31
C ALA A 197 6.36 8.88 17.20
N VAL A 198 6.95 7.82 16.64
CA VAL A 198 6.38 6.48 16.54
C VAL A 198 6.13 5.93 17.94
N ALA A 199 4.89 6.03 18.43
CA ALA A 199 4.41 5.31 19.59
C ALA A 199 3.77 4.00 19.11
N THR A 200 4.52 2.91 19.23
CA THR A 200 4.02 1.53 19.10
C THR A 200 2.97 1.28 20.18
N ALA A 201 1.70 1.50 19.86
CA ALA A 201 0.61 0.92 20.62
C ALA A 201 0.52 -0.57 20.26
N LYS A 202 1.17 -1.41 21.07
CA LYS A 202 0.91 -2.85 21.06
C LYS A 202 -0.50 -3.08 21.58
N VAL A 203 -1.41 -3.48 20.70
CA VAL A 203 -2.56 -4.28 21.12
C VAL A 203 -1.98 -5.66 21.45
N VAL A 204 -1.99 -5.99 22.74
CA VAL A 204 -1.61 -7.32 23.20
C VAL A 204 -2.82 -8.22 23.00
N CYS A 205 -2.68 -9.22 22.12
CA CYS A 205 -3.43 -10.46 22.21
C CYS A 205 -2.56 -11.50 22.91
#